data_AF-A0A962FYK5-F1
#
_entry.id   AF-A0A962FYK5-F1
#
_cell.length_a   1.000
_cell.length_b   1.000
_cell.length_c   1.000
_cell.angle_alpha   90.00
_cell.angle_beta   90.00
_cell.angle_gamma   90.00
#
_symmetry.space_group_name_H-M   'P 1'
#
loop_
_entity.id
_entity.type
_entity.pdbx_description
1 polymer ?
#
loop_
_entity_poly.entity_id
_entity_poly.type
_entity_poly.pdbx_seq_one_letter_code
_entity_poly.pdbx_strand_id
1 'polypeptide(L)'
;MPTEFLQSLALYRNPLGAAVIASATITGVVLNILYTRKIEHWLKREKSASVASAIASELLYNSHNLTDMYLEIQNQNTKKHRFHEYKHIETQVYQELLNDIGELGSSLTFMVVDVYGDIKKVKGRMAVLVEDGHVQQNQALILSTIQHALVKSLARSLIMFLYADYLTGPKFMKSIKDQRIIRIERTLDGFCRFVEKIDGQMDFIGADEQSNIEFRQRFSDTADREEIKLLFESVHTVLSKIQSGKPLWRVQLSLRALSYKLQNTLSRLMNIEPDEYDVMSEQEYERFI
;
A
#
# COMPACT_ATOMS: atom_id res chain seq x y z
N MET A 1 -33.44 9.32 50.26
CA MET A 1 -33.59 9.67 48.83
C MET A 1 -33.99 8.50 47.89
N PRO A 2 -34.95 7.61 48.24
CA PRO A 2 -35.66 6.80 47.22
C PRO A 2 -37.13 7.20 47.02
N THR A 3 -37.69 8.06 47.89
CA THR A 3 -39.13 8.39 47.92
C THR A 3 -39.60 9.27 46.77
N GLU A 4 -38.78 10.24 46.32
CA GLU A 4 -39.14 11.14 45.21
C GLU A 4 -39.13 10.43 43.84
N PHE A 5 -38.22 9.46 43.65
CA PHE A 5 -38.17 8.63 42.42
C PHE A 5 -39.34 7.63 42.36
N LEU A 6 -39.74 7.07 43.50
CA LEU A 6 -40.89 6.17 43.57
C LEU A 6 -42.23 6.92 43.43
N GLN A 7 -42.33 8.15 43.94
CA GLN A 7 -43.50 9.02 43.73
C GLN A 7 -43.61 9.52 42.29
N SER A 8 -42.49 9.83 41.62
CA SER A 8 -42.52 10.18 40.20
C SER A 8 -42.93 9.00 39.32
N LEU A 9 -42.49 7.77 39.62
CA LEU A 9 -42.95 6.54 38.95
C LEU A 9 -44.44 6.25 39.16
N ALA A 10 -45.03 6.64 40.30
CA ALA A 10 -46.46 6.47 40.58
C ALA A 10 -47.35 7.30 39.63
N LEU A 11 -46.87 8.44 39.11
CA LEU A 11 -47.57 9.24 38.09
C LEU A 11 -47.63 8.56 36.72
N TYR A 12 -46.76 7.57 36.46
CA TYR A 12 -46.72 6.80 35.21
C TYR A 12 -47.48 5.46 35.28
N ARG A 13 -48.22 5.17 36.36
CA ARG A 13 -49.07 3.98 36.50
C ARG A 13 -50.29 3.94 35.56
N ASN A 14 -50.49 4.99 34.79
CA ASN A 14 -51.56 5.11 33.79
C ASN A 14 -51.08 4.56 32.44
N PRO A 15 -51.97 4.09 31.54
CA PRO A 15 -51.59 3.53 30.24
C PRO A 15 -50.73 4.48 29.37
N LEU A 16 -50.93 5.80 29.50
CA LEU A 16 -50.07 6.81 28.86
C LEU A 16 -48.65 6.80 29.44
N GLY A 17 -48.50 6.60 30.74
CA GLY A 17 -47.18 6.54 31.39
C GLY A 17 -46.42 5.26 31.04
N ALA A 18 -47.12 4.12 30.96
CA ALA A 18 -46.57 2.87 30.46
C ALA A 18 -46.13 2.99 28.99
N ALA A 19 -46.90 3.71 28.15
CA ALA A 19 -46.53 3.96 26.76
C ALA A 19 -45.26 4.84 26.62
N VAL A 20 -45.07 5.84 27.48
CA VAL A 20 -43.86 6.69 27.51
C VAL A 20 -42.63 5.90 27.98
N ILE A 21 -42.77 5.03 28.97
CA ILE A 21 -41.68 4.15 29.42
C ILE A 21 -41.32 3.16 28.31
N ALA A 22 -42.32 2.56 27.65
CA ALA A 22 -42.09 1.65 26.53
C ALA A 22 -41.40 2.35 25.36
N SER A 23 -41.83 3.56 24.97
CA SER A 23 -41.19 4.31 23.89
C SER A 23 -39.77 4.71 24.22
N ALA A 24 -39.50 5.21 25.43
CA ALA A 24 -38.15 5.54 25.89
C ALA A 24 -37.22 4.31 25.90
N THR A 25 -37.74 3.15 26.30
CA THR A 25 -36.99 1.88 26.30
C THR A 25 -36.66 1.44 24.88
N ILE A 26 -37.64 1.49 23.96
CA ILE A 26 -37.42 1.17 22.53
C ILE A 26 -36.38 2.12 21.94
N THR A 27 -36.50 3.43 22.18
CA THR A 27 -35.53 4.42 21.71
C THR A 27 -34.13 4.16 22.28
N GLY A 28 -34.02 3.82 23.57
CA GLY A 28 -32.75 3.46 24.21
C GLY A 28 -32.10 2.24 23.59
N VAL A 29 -32.88 1.18 23.33
CA VAL A 29 -32.39 -0.05 22.67
C VAL A 29 -31.95 0.25 21.23
N VAL A 30 -32.73 1.01 20.46
CA VAL A 30 -32.37 1.39 19.08
C VAL A 30 -31.09 2.22 19.06
N LEU A 31 -30.96 3.22 19.94
CA LEU A 31 -29.74 4.02 20.05
C LEU A 31 -28.53 3.16 20.42
N ASN A 32 -28.68 2.22 21.35
CA ASN A 32 -27.61 1.31 21.74
C ASN A 32 -27.18 0.42 20.57
N ILE A 33 -28.13 -0.16 19.82
CA ILE A 33 -27.83 -0.96 18.62
C ILE A 33 -27.09 -0.13 17.57
N LEU A 34 -27.54 1.11 17.33
CA LEU A 34 -26.88 2.02 16.37
C LEU A 34 -25.46 2.38 16.84
N TYR A 35 -25.28 2.62 18.13
CA TYR A 35 -24.00 2.96 18.72
C TYR A 35 -23.02 1.79 18.67
N THR A 36 -23.46 0.58 19.05
CA THR A 36 -22.67 -0.65 18.96
C THR A 36 -22.24 -0.93 17.52
N ARG A 37 -23.17 -0.87 16.55
CA ARG A 37 -22.83 -1.04 15.13
C ARG A 37 -21.79 -0.03 14.65
N LYS A 38 -21.88 1.22 15.12
CA LYS A 38 -20.92 2.27 14.78
C LYS A 38 -19.53 1.98 15.37
N ILE A 39 -19.46 1.52 16.62
CA ILE A 39 -18.21 1.12 17.27
C ILE A 39 -17.59 -0.08 16.55
N GLU A 40 -18.36 -1.13 16.29
CA GLU A 40 -17.88 -2.33 15.59
C GLU A 40 -17.31 -1.99 14.21
N HIS A 41 -18.01 -1.13 13.46
CA HIS A 41 -17.53 -0.69 12.15
C HIS A 41 -16.24 0.14 12.25
N TRP A 42 -16.10 0.96 13.29
CA TRP A 42 -14.89 1.75 13.52
C TRP A 42 -13.70 0.85 13.90
N LEU A 43 -13.89 -0.08 14.84
CA LEU A 43 -12.88 -1.07 15.24
C LEU A 43 -12.43 -1.94 14.06
N LYS A 44 -13.38 -2.38 13.22
CA LYS A 44 -13.05 -3.13 12.00
C LYS A 44 -12.16 -2.31 11.06
N ARG A 45 -12.47 -1.04 10.84
CA ARG A 45 -11.65 -0.15 10.00
C ARG A 45 -10.26 0.06 10.58
N GLU A 46 -10.15 0.21 11.89
CA GLU A 46 -8.87 0.36 12.57
C GLU A 46 -8.01 -0.90 12.44
N LYS A 47 -8.60 -2.10 12.61
CA LYS A 47 -7.93 -3.37 12.36
C LYS A 47 -7.44 -3.47 10.91
N SER A 48 -8.32 -3.22 9.93
CA SER A 48 -7.95 -3.23 8.51
C SER A 48 -6.84 -2.20 8.19
N ALA A 49 -6.85 -1.03 8.83
CA ALA A 49 -5.84 0.01 8.63
C ALA A 49 -4.48 -0.44 9.17
N SER A 50 -4.47 -1.06 10.36
CA SER A 50 -3.27 -1.63 10.98
C SER A 50 -2.66 -2.74 10.10
N VAL A 51 -3.48 -3.68 9.64
CA VAL A 51 -3.05 -4.76 8.74
C VAL A 51 -2.48 -4.19 7.43
N ALA A 52 -3.18 -3.24 6.81
CA ALA A 52 -2.71 -2.58 5.58
C ALA A 52 -1.36 -1.87 5.80
N SER A 53 -1.18 -1.17 6.92
CA SER A 53 0.07 -0.48 7.26
C SER A 53 1.23 -1.45 7.52
N ALA A 54 0.96 -2.57 8.19
CA ALA A 54 1.95 -3.61 8.44
C ALA A 54 2.44 -4.24 7.13
N ILE A 55 1.51 -4.63 6.26
CA ILE A 55 1.83 -5.16 4.92
C ILE A 55 2.57 -4.11 4.09
N ALA A 56 2.15 -2.84 4.12
CA ALA A 56 2.84 -1.77 3.42
C ALA A 56 4.32 -1.67 3.83
N SER A 57 4.58 -1.74 5.14
CA SER A 57 5.93 -1.64 5.70
C SER A 57 6.78 -2.85 5.33
N GLU A 58 6.21 -4.05 5.36
CA GLU A 58 6.89 -5.28 4.97
C GLU A 58 7.24 -5.29 3.47
N LEU A 59 6.30 -4.89 2.61
CA LEU A 59 6.53 -4.79 1.17
C LEU A 59 7.61 -3.76 0.83
N LEU A 60 7.63 -2.62 1.54
CA LEU A 60 8.69 -1.62 1.39
C LEU A 60 10.05 -2.16 1.83
N TYR A 61 10.10 -2.85 2.97
CA TYR A 61 11.31 -3.52 3.45
C TYR A 61 11.83 -4.56 2.44
N ASN A 62 10.94 -5.40 1.92
CA ASN A 62 11.28 -6.36 0.87
C ASN A 62 11.79 -5.67 -0.40
N SER A 63 11.22 -4.52 -0.80
CA SER A 63 11.71 -3.78 -1.96
C SER A 63 13.16 -3.30 -1.79
N HIS A 64 13.54 -2.84 -0.59
CA HIS A 64 14.92 -2.45 -0.30
C HIS A 64 15.87 -3.66 -0.33
N ASN A 65 15.49 -4.77 0.30
CA ASN A 65 16.30 -6.00 0.27
C ASN A 65 16.48 -6.55 -1.15
N LEU A 66 15.46 -6.45 -1.99
CA LEU A 66 15.53 -6.85 -3.40
C LEU A 66 16.45 -5.93 -4.20
N THR A 67 16.48 -4.63 -3.91
CA THR A 67 17.44 -3.68 -4.49
C THR A 67 18.88 -4.09 -4.17
N ASP A 68 19.17 -4.35 -2.90
CA ASP A 68 20.50 -4.76 -2.46
C ASP A 68 20.89 -6.09 -3.12
N MET A 69 19.96 -7.06 -3.18
CA MET A 69 20.16 -8.34 -3.85
C MET A 69 20.48 -8.20 -5.34
N TYR A 70 19.74 -7.31 -6.02
CA TYR A 70 19.98 -7.03 -7.43
C TYR A 70 21.40 -6.51 -7.65
N LEU A 71 21.83 -5.51 -6.85
CA LEU A 71 23.15 -4.90 -6.95
C LEU A 71 24.28 -5.90 -6.62
N GLU A 72 24.10 -6.75 -5.60
CA GLU A 72 25.10 -7.75 -5.24
C GLU A 72 25.30 -8.79 -6.35
N ILE A 73 24.21 -9.27 -6.96
CA ILE A 73 24.27 -10.22 -8.07
C ILE A 73 24.83 -9.57 -9.34
N GLN A 74 24.41 -8.34 -9.65
CA GLN A 74 24.85 -7.63 -10.85
C GLN A 74 26.36 -7.32 -10.81
N ASN A 75 26.87 -6.88 -9.67
CA ASN A 75 28.27 -6.44 -9.52
C ASN A 75 29.28 -7.58 -9.37
N GLN A 76 28.86 -8.85 -9.48
CA GLN A 76 29.69 -10.06 -9.39
C GLN A 76 30.63 -10.13 -8.16
N ASN A 77 30.39 -9.31 -7.13
CA ASN A 77 31.11 -9.32 -5.85
C ASN A 77 30.62 -10.47 -4.97
N THR A 78 30.50 -11.67 -5.57
CA THR A 78 30.14 -12.93 -4.93
C THR A 78 31.30 -13.42 -4.07
N LYS A 79 31.68 -12.66 -3.04
CA LYS A 79 32.31 -13.26 -1.87
C LYS A 79 31.26 -14.21 -1.29
N LYS A 80 31.46 -15.52 -1.52
CA LYS A 80 30.58 -16.65 -1.13
C LYS A 80 29.93 -16.56 0.26
N HIS A 81 30.44 -15.73 1.17
CA HIS A 81 29.92 -15.53 2.52
C HIS A 81 28.66 -14.67 2.64
N ARG A 82 28.37 -13.71 1.72
CA ARG A 82 27.15 -12.86 1.86
C ARG A 82 25.86 -13.50 1.34
N PHE A 83 25.95 -14.46 0.41
CA PHE A 83 24.76 -15.21 -0.03
C PHE A 83 24.09 -16.01 1.10
N HIS A 84 24.82 -16.35 2.17
CA HIS A 84 24.25 -17.00 3.34
C HIS A 84 23.46 -16.04 4.27
N GLU A 85 23.66 -14.72 4.17
CA GLU A 85 22.87 -13.70 4.90
C GLU A 85 21.52 -13.42 4.21
N TYR A 86 21.37 -13.69 2.91
CA TYR A 86 20.07 -13.65 2.20
C TYR A 86 19.06 -14.70 2.66
N LYS A 87 19.38 -15.48 3.70
CA LYS A 87 18.41 -16.22 4.51
C LYS A 87 17.25 -15.34 5.04
N HIS A 88 17.34 -14.01 4.98
CA HIS A 88 16.37 -13.07 5.54
C HIS A 88 15.38 -12.41 4.55
N ILE A 89 15.04 -13.01 3.40
CA ILE A 89 13.66 -12.81 2.90
C ILE A 89 12.76 -13.63 3.82
N GLU A 90 12.42 -13.03 4.96
CA GLU A 90 11.56 -13.58 5.99
C GLU A 90 10.11 -13.54 5.53
N THR A 91 9.67 -14.64 4.91
CA THR A 91 8.27 -14.83 4.55
C THR A 91 7.38 -15.17 5.75
N GLN A 92 7.95 -15.28 6.95
CA GLN A 92 7.25 -15.71 8.16
C GLN A 92 6.30 -14.63 8.69
N VAL A 93 6.75 -13.37 8.69
CA VAL A 93 5.91 -12.21 9.02
C VAL A 93 4.70 -12.13 8.08
N TYR A 94 4.90 -12.43 6.80
CA TYR A 94 3.80 -12.52 5.84
C TYR A 94 2.85 -13.70 6.09
N GLN A 95 3.36 -14.88 6.46
CA GLN A 95 2.49 -16.02 6.78
C GLN A 95 1.54 -15.70 7.93
N GLU A 96 1.99 -14.88 8.89
CA GLU A 96 1.15 -14.37 9.96
C GLU A 96 0.15 -13.34 9.45
N LEU A 97 0.58 -12.38 8.63
CA LEU A 97 -0.28 -11.37 8.00
C LEU A 97 -1.29 -11.95 6.98
N LEU A 98 -0.99 -13.10 6.38
CA LEU A 98 -1.87 -13.85 5.48
C LEU A 98 -3.14 -14.33 6.19
N ASN A 99 -3.04 -14.66 7.47
CA ASN A 99 -4.20 -15.08 8.25
C ASN A 99 -5.24 -13.97 8.37
N ASP A 100 -4.79 -12.70 8.33
CA ASP A 100 -5.62 -11.51 8.40
C ASP A 100 -5.80 -10.80 7.05
N ILE A 101 -5.29 -11.35 5.93
CA ILE A 101 -5.32 -10.67 4.63
C ILE A 101 -6.74 -10.44 4.09
N GLY A 102 -7.72 -11.23 4.56
CA GLY A 102 -9.13 -11.04 4.28
C GLY A 102 -9.68 -9.69 4.76
N GLU A 103 -9.02 -9.06 5.74
CA GLU A 103 -9.39 -7.74 6.27
C GLU A 103 -9.12 -6.59 5.29
N LEU A 104 -8.33 -6.83 4.23
CA LEU A 104 -8.04 -5.83 3.18
C LEU A 104 -9.14 -5.71 2.12
N GLY A 105 -9.99 -6.73 1.98
CA GLY A 105 -10.95 -6.89 0.89
C GLY A 105 -10.34 -7.39 -0.42
N SER A 106 -11.18 -8.05 -1.23
CA SER A 106 -10.78 -8.92 -2.35
C SER A 106 -9.82 -8.27 -3.35
N SER A 107 -10.07 -7.03 -3.77
CA SER A 107 -9.27 -6.33 -4.77
C SER A 107 -7.84 -6.04 -4.31
N LEU A 108 -7.63 -5.80 -3.01
CA LEU A 108 -6.31 -5.48 -2.47
C LEU A 108 -5.56 -6.73 -2.01
N THR A 109 -6.27 -7.72 -1.47
CA THR A 109 -5.71 -9.04 -1.12
C THR A 109 -4.99 -9.68 -2.32
N PHE A 110 -5.58 -9.63 -3.52
CA PHE A 110 -4.97 -10.20 -4.72
C PHE A 110 -3.60 -9.57 -5.03
N MET A 111 -3.48 -8.23 -4.96
CA MET A 111 -2.23 -7.53 -5.25
C MET A 111 -1.10 -7.94 -4.30
N VAL A 112 -1.44 -8.14 -3.03
CA VAL A 112 -0.47 -8.55 -2.01
C VAL A 112 -0.02 -9.98 -2.32
N VAL A 113 -0.96 -10.92 -2.50
CA VAL A 113 -0.65 -12.33 -2.82
C VAL A 113 0.23 -12.47 -4.06
N ASP A 114 -0.03 -11.69 -5.11
CA ASP A 114 0.76 -11.70 -6.34
C ASP A 114 2.25 -11.37 -6.07
N VAL A 115 2.52 -10.28 -5.34
CA VAL A 115 3.88 -9.86 -4.97
C VAL A 115 4.61 -10.98 -4.22
N TYR A 116 3.94 -11.62 -3.27
CA TYR A 116 4.56 -12.70 -2.49
C TYR A 116 4.81 -13.97 -3.29
N GLY A 117 3.96 -14.24 -4.29
CA GLY A 117 4.23 -15.27 -5.29
C GLY A 117 5.58 -15.01 -5.96
N ASP A 118 5.85 -13.77 -6.36
CA ASP A 118 7.10 -13.38 -7.00
C ASP A 118 8.29 -13.38 -6.04
N ILE A 119 8.14 -12.90 -4.80
CA ILE A 119 9.17 -12.99 -3.76
C ILE A 119 9.55 -14.45 -3.48
N LYS A 120 8.56 -15.36 -3.43
CA LYS A 120 8.80 -16.80 -3.26
C LYS A 120 9.52 -17.40 -4.47
N LYS A 121 9.21 -16.96 -5.69
CA LYS A 121 9.95 -17.35 -6.91
C LYS A 121 11.40 -16.87 -6.84
N VAL A 122 11.67 -15.64 -6.40
CA VAL A 122 13.04 -15.13 -6.17
C VAL A 122 13.77 -16.06 -5.21
N LYS A 123 13.20 -16.34 -4.03
CA LYS A 123 13.79 -17.24 -3.03
C LYS A 123 14.09 -18.64 -3.59
N GLY A 124 13.17 -19.21 -4.36
CA GLY A 124 13.38 -20.50 -5.02
C GLY A 124 14.53 -20.48 -6.02
N ARG A 125 14.60 -19.45 -6.88
CA ARG A 125 15.69 -19.31 -7.86
C ARG A 125 17.05 -19.03 -7.19
N MET A 126 17.05 -18.29 -6.08
CA MET A 126 18.25 -18.05 -5.28
C MET A 126 18.80 -19.32 -4.65
N ALA A 127 17.95 -20.23 -4.16
CA ALA A 127 18.38 -21.51 -3.61
C ALA A 127 19.13 -22.36 -4.65
N VAL A 128 18.57 -22.45 -5.86
CA VAL A 128 19.21 -23.16 -6.99
C VAL A 128 20.57 -22.55 -7.35
N LEU A 129 20.70 -21.22 -7.35
CA LEU A 129 21.97 -20.54 -7.65
C LEU A 129 23.07 -20.83 -6.62
N VAL A 130 22.71 -21.00 -5.34
CA VAL A 130 23.66 -21.37 -4.28
C VAL A 130 24.13 -22.82 -4.41
N GLU A 131 23.26 -23.73 -4.87
CA GLU A 131 23.54 -25.16 -5.00
C GLU A 131 24.34 -25.50 -6.27
N ASP A 132 24.03 -24.88 -7.42
CA ASP A 132 24.58 -25.30 -8.72
C ASP A 132 25.91 -24.67 -9.11
N GLY A 133 26.39 -23.62 -8.43
CA GLY A 133 27.70 -22.98 -8.68
C GLY A 133 27.89 -22.34 -10.08
N HIS A 134 26.97 -22.57 -11.02
CA HIS A 134 26.95 -22.01 -12.38
C HIS A 134 26.21 -20.67 -12.42
N VAL A 135 26.82 -19.66 -11.81
CA VAL A 135 26.23 -18.32 -11.62
C VAL A 135 25.87 -17.65 -12.96
N GLN A 136 26.66 -17.84 -14.02
CA GLN A 136 26.53 -17.05 -15.26
C GLN A 136 25.32 -17.40 -16.15
N GLN A 137 24.88 -18.67 -16.20
CA GLN A 137 23.77 -19.06 -17.10
C GLN A 137 22.40 -18.69 -16.53
N ASN A 138 22.26 -18.57 -15.21
CA ASN A 138 21.00 -18.24 -14.54
C ASN A 138 20.92 -16.78 -14.05
N GLN A 139 22.00 -16.00 -14.21
CA GLN A 139 22.07 -14.62 -13.70
C GLN A 139 20.99 -13.71 -14.28
N ALA A 140 20.84 -13.68 -15.61
CA ALA A 140 19.84 -12.83 -16.27
C ALA A 140 18.41 -13.16 -15.85
N LEU A 141 18.11 -14.45 -15.72
CA LEU A 141 16.80 -14.94 -15.28
C LEU A 141 16.49 -14.52 -13.83
N ILE A 142 17.48 -14.62 -12.94
CA ILE A 142 17.32 -14.25 -11.53
C ILE A 142 17.19 -12.74 -11.38
N LEU A 143 18.05 -11.97 -12.05
CA LEU A 143 17.97 -10.51 -12.06
C LEU A 143 16.58 -10.06 -12.53
N SER A 144 16.08 -10.58 -13.64
CA SER A 144 14.71 -10.29 -14.12
C SER A 144 13.65 -10.58 -13.05
N THR A 145 13.72 -11.73 -12.37
CA THR A 145 12.78 -12.08 -11.29
C THR A 145 12.80 -11.06 -10.15
N ILE A 146 14.01 -10.66 -9.74
CA ILE A 146 14.21 -9.68 -8.68
C ILE A 146 13.63 -8.33 -9.09
N GLN A 147 13.87 -7.89 -10.34
CA GLN A 147 13.35 -6.63 -10.86
C GLN A 147 11.81 -6.61 -10.84
N HIS A 148 11.14 -7.66 -11.31
CA HIS A 148 9.67 -7.75 -11.24
C HIS A 148 9.16 -7.73 -9.80
N ALA A 149 9.74 -8.55 -8.91
CA ALA A 149 9.34 -8.61 -7.51
C ALA A 149 9.55 -7.25 -6.81
N LEU A 150 10.65 -6.56 -7.11
CA LEU A 150 11.01 -5.25 -6.55
C LEU A 150 9.99 -4.19 -6.97
N VAL A 151 9.72 -4.07 -8.26
CA VAL A 151 8.76 -3.09 -8.79
C VAL A 151 7.37 -3.30 -8.20
N LYS A 152 6.89 -4.55 -8.18
CA LYS A 152 5.59 -4.88 -7.60
C LYS A 152 5.57 -4.59 -6.10
N SER A 153 6.59 -4.99 -5.34
CA SER A 153 6.69 -4.71 -3.90
C SER A 153 6.63 -3.22 -3.59
N LEU A 154 7.41 -2.42 -4.32
CA LEU A 154 7.44 -0.98 -4.17
C LEU A 154 6.09 -0.35 -4.48
N ALA A 155 5.51 -0.65 -5.65
CA ALA A 155 4.22 -0.12 -6.06
C ALA A 155 3.11 -0.48 -5.06
N ARG A 156 3.04 -1.75 -4.64
CA ARG A 156 1.99 -2.21 -3.71
C ARG A 156 2.17 -1.68 -2.30
N SER A 157 3.41 -1.44 -1.85
CA SER A 157 3.67 -0.80 -0.54
C SER A 157 3.05 0.61 -0.47
N LEU A 158 3.24 1.42 -1.52
CA LEU A 158 2.69 2.77 -1.60
C LEU A 158 1.16 2.76 -1.58
N ILE A 159 0.55 1.81 -2.30
CA ILE A 159 -0.90 1.64 -2.35
C ILE A 159 -1.47 1.18 -1.01
N MET A 160 -0.79 0.27 -0.30
CA MET A 160 -1.23 -0.18 1.02
C MET A 160 -1.14 0.94 2.05
N PHE A 161 -0.12 1.81 2.00
CA PHE A 161 -0.08 3.03 2.83
C PHE A 161 -1.26 3.96 2.53
N LEU A 162 -1.56 4.22 1.26
CA LEU A 162 -2.72 5.04 0.88
C LEU A 162 -4.05 4.42 1.35
N TYR A 163 -4.15 3.10 1.32
CA TYR A 163 -5.33 2.39 1.80
C TYR A 163 -5.47 2.49 3.32
N ALA A 164 -4.39 2.30 4.07
CA ALA A 164 -4.37 2.48 5.53
C ALA A 164 -4.80 3.92 5.90
N ASP A 165 -4.23 4.91 5.23
CA ASP A 165 -4.55 6.34 5.40
C ASP A 165 -6.06 6.61 5.15
N TYR A 166 -6.65 5.99 4.12
CA TYR A 166 -8.09 6.08 3.85
C TYR A 166 -8.94 5.43 4.95
N LEU A 167 -8.53 4.26 5.45
CA LEU A 167 -9.28 3.51 6.45
C LEU A 167 -9.36 4.28 7.78
N THR A 168 -8.31 5.03 8.14
CA THR A 168 -8.28 5.97 9.28
C THR A 168 -9.31 7.09 9.16
N GLY A 169 -9.67 7.47 7.93
CA GLY A 169 -10.85 8.28 7.64
C GLY A 169 -10.58 9.55 6.83
N PRO A 170 -11.64 10.19 6.30
CA PRO A 170 -11.51 11.28 5.33
C PRO A 170 -10.90 12.56 5.90
N LYS A 171 -11.09 12.84 7.20
CA LYS A 171 -10.46 14.00 7.87
C LYS A 171 -8.95 13.81 7.96
N PHE A 172 -8.51 12.62 8.37
CA PHE A 172 -7.10 12.26 8.44
C PHE A 172 -6.45 12.34 7.04
N MET A 173 -7.05 11.67 6.05
CA MET A 173 -6.57 11.68 4.66
C MET A 173 -6.47 13.09 4.05
N LYS A 174 -7.35 14.03 4.45
CA LYS A 174 -7.23 15.45 4.06
C LYS A 174 -6.02 16.12 4.72
N SER A 175 -5.78 15.88 6.00
CA SER A 175 -4.67 16.50 6.74
C SER A 175 -3.28 16.03 6.31
N ILE A 176 -3.15 14.80 5.81
CA ILE A 176 -1.85 14.20 5.47
C ILE A 176 -1.56 14.14 3.97
N LYS A 177 -2.44 14.68 3.13
CA LYS A 177 -2.34 14.57 1.66
C LYS A 177 -0.97 14.97 1.13
N ASP A 178 -0.53 16.17 1.47
CA ASP A 178 0.69 16.76 0.93
C ASP A 178 1.92 16.02 1.47
N GLN A 179 1.90 15.66 2.77
CA GLN A 179 2.92 14.81 3.38
C GLN A 179 3.03 13.44 2.68
N ARG A 180 1.90 12.87 2.26
CA ARG A 180 1.86 11.58 1.59
C ARG A 180 2.34 11.67 0.14
N ILE A 181 2.05 12.77 -0.56
CA ILE A 181 2.65 13.05 -1.89
C ILE A 181 4.17 13.17 -1.78
N ILE A 182 4.67 13.96 -0.83
CA ILE A 182 6.11 14.11 -0.57
C ILE A 182 6.74 12.75 -0.23
N ARG A 183 6.06 11.91 0.56
CA ARG A 183 6.57 10.57 0.87
C ARG A 183 6.61 9.66 -0.34
N ILE A 184 5.60 9.69 -1.21
CA ILE A 184 5.63 8.95 -2.49
C ILE A 184 6.82 9.43 -3.33
N GLU A 185 6.99 10.74 -3.48
CA GLU A 185 8.11 11.34 -4.21
C GLU A 185 9.46 10.89 -3.68
N ARG A 186 9.70 10.97 -2.37
CA ARG A 186 10.96 10.52 -1.75
C ARG A 186 11.22 9.04 -1.96
N THR A 187 10.17 8.22 -1.94
CA THR A 187 10.31 6.78 -2.15
C THR A 187 10.67 6.48 -3.61
N LEU A 188 10.03 7.18 -4.56
CA LEU A 188 10.32 7.08 -5.99
C LEU A 188 11.69 7.65 -6.34
N ASP A 189 12.14 8.71 -5.68
CA ASP A 189 13.48 9.29 -5.85
C ASP A 189 14.57 8.26 -5.53
N GLY A 190 14.45 7.55 -4.40
CA GLY A 190 15.38 6.48 -4.04
C GLY A 190 15.45 5.37 -5.10
N PHE A 191 14.30 4.97 -5.65
CA PHE A 191 14.23 4.01 -6.75
C PHE A 191 14.87 4.56 -8.03
N CYS A 192 14.59 5.81 -8.40
CA CYS A 192 15.10 6.42 -9.62
C CYS A 192 16.62 6.63 -9.59
N ARG A 193 17.19 6.87 -8.41
CA ARG A 193 18.66 6.85 -8.20
C ARG A 193 19.23 5.46 -8.41
N PHE A 194 18.58 4.44 -7.85
CA PHE A 194 18.99 3.04 -8.01
C PHE A 194 19.05 2.62 -9.48
N VAL A 195 18.08 3.05 -10.30
CA VAL A 195 18.03 2.71 -11.73
C VAL A 195 18.80 3.70 -12.62
N GLU A 196 19.60 4.60 -12.01
CA GLU A 196 20.43 5.60 -12.69
C GLU A 196 19.66 6.53 -13.65
N LYS A 197 18.37 6.76 -13.37
CA LYS A 197 17.48 7.60 -14.20
C LYS A 197 17.51 9.08 -13.83
N ILE A 198 18.00 9.39 -12.63
CA ILE A 198 18.17 10.77 -12.14
C ILE A 198 19.60 10.98 -11.66
N ASP A 199 20.10 12.19 -11.85
CA ASP A 199 21.49 12.51 -11.58
C ASP A 199 21.76 12.52 -10.06
N GLY A 200 22.68 11.67 -9.61
CA GLY A 200 23.00 11.49 -8.18
C GLY A 200 23.71 12.68 -7.53
N GLN A 201 24.12 13.68 -8.33
CA GLN A 201 24.83 14.88 -7.88
C GLN A 201 23.92 16.04 -7.46
N MET A 202 22.59 15.90 -7.54
CA MET A 202 21.72 16.81 -6.80
C MET A 202 21.74 16.41 -5.32
N ASP A 203 22.69 17.03 -4.60
CA ASP A 203 22.86 16.91 -3.15
C ASP A 203 21.52 17.05 -2.42
N PHE A 204 21.45 16.44 -1.23
CA PHE A 204 20.30 16.47 -0.34
C PHE A 204 19.84 17.92 -0.08
N ILE A 205 18.89 18.36 -0.89
CA ILE A 205 18.21 19.63 -0.73
C ILE A 205 17.34 19.49 0.53
N GLY A 206 17.61 20.33 1.54
CA GLY A 206 16.86 20.36 2.80
C GLY A 206 15.35 20.48 2.56
N ALA A 207 14.53 20.07 3.53
CA ALA A 207 13.06 20.10 3.42
C ALA A 207 12.49 21.48 3.00
N ASP A 208 13.25 22.55 3.22
CA ASP A 208 12.88 23.93 2.92
C ASP A 208 13.20 24.32 1.45
N GLU A 209 14.17 23.67 0.82
CA GLU A 209 14.62 23.95 -0.56
C GLU A 209 14.04 22.94 -1.60
N GLN A 210 13.55 21.77 -1.15
CA GLN A 210 12.86 20.77 -2.00
C GLN A 210 11.59 21.33 -2.66
N SER A 211 11.07 22.45 -2.13
CA SER A 211 9.90 23.15 -2.64
C SER A 211 10.09 23.74 -4.05
N ASN A 212 11.31 23.87 -4.57
CA ASN A 212 11.59 24.62 -5.80
C ASN A 212 12.10 23.81 -7.01
N ILE A 213 12.37 22.50 -6.87
CA ILE A 213 12.65 21.63 -8.02
C ILE A 213 11.63 20.51 -8.03
N GLU A 214 10.62 20.63 -8.90
CA GLU A 214 9.63 19.57 -9.10
C GLU A 214 10.36 18.26 -9.44
N PHE A 215 9.99 17.15 -8.80
CA PHE A 215 10.60 15.83 -8.99
C PHE A 215 10.93 15.47 -10.46
N ARG A 216 10.00 15.78 -11.37
CA ARG A 216 10.16 15.57 -12.82
C ARG A 216 11.39 16.27 -13.40
N GLN A 217 11.79 17.43 -12.88
CA GLN A 217 12.92 18.21 -13.41
C GLN A 217 14.28 17.54 -13.14
N ARG A 218 14.32 16.50 -12.31
CA ARG A 218 15.53 15.72 -12.01
C ARG A 218 15.87 14.67 -13.07
N PHE A 219 14.95 14.37 -13.98
CA PHE A 219 15.15 13.43 -15.07
C PHE A 219 15.80 14.15 -16.25
N SER A 220 16.90 13.64 -16.79
CA SER A 220 17.52 14.21 -17.98
C SER A 220 16.71 13.89 -19.24
N ASP A 221 16.12 12.70 -19.31
CA ASP A 221 15.31 12.20 -20.44
C ASP A 221 13.89 12.78 -20.47
N THR A 222 13.48 13.34 -21.61
CA THR A 222 12.17 13.99 -21.78
C THR A 222 10.99 13.01 -21.69
N ALA A 223 11.16 11.77 -22.16
CA ALA A 223 10.09 10.77 -22.07
C ALA A 223 9.91 10.29 -20.62
N ASP A 224 10.98 10.16 -19.84
CA ASP A 224 10.93 9.84 -18.41
C ASP A 224 10.29 10.97 -17.60
N ARG A 225 10.58 12.25 -17.94
CA ARG A 225 9.90 13.41 -17.36
C ARG A 225 8.38 13.38 -17.54
N GLU A 226 7.91 13.09 -18.76
CA GLU A 226 6.48 13.09 -19.05
C GLU A 226 5.78 11.92 -18.35
N GLU A 227 6.40 10.74 -18.31
CA GLU A 227 5.83 9.58 -17.62
C GLU A 227 5.65 9.83 -16.12
N ILE A 228 6.67 10.43 -15.47
CA ILE A 228 6.59 10.82 -14.06
C ILE A 228 5.53 11.88 -13.82
N LYS A 229 5.40 12.87 -14.72
CA LYS A 229 4.33 13.86 -14.62
C LYS A 229 2.95 13.20 -14.66
N LEU A 230 2.69 12.31 -15.63
CA LEU A 230 1.43 11.57 -15.74
C LEU A 230 1.16 10.70 -14.50
N LEU A 231 2.21 10.08 -13.94
CA LEU A 231 2.11 9.32 -12.70
C LEU A 231 1.65 10.20 -11.53
N PHE A 232 2.27 11.37 -11.33
CA PHE A 232 1.88 12.27 -10.24
C PHE A 232 0.49 12.88 -10.45
N GLU A 233 0.10 13.21 -11.68
CA GLU A 233 -1.27 13.61 -12.00
C GLU A 233 -2.28 12.51 -11.60
N SER A 234 -1.95 11.24 -11.84
CA SER A 234 -2.75 10.08 -11.43
C SER A 234 -2.83 9.95 -9.90
N VAL A 235 -1.70 10.11 -9.19
CA VAL A 235 -1.64 10.10 -7.71
C VAL A 235 -2.53 11.20 -7.13
N HIS A 236 -2.39 12.43 -7.62
CA HIS A 236 -3.20 13.57 -7.17
C HIS A 236 -4.69 13.33 -7.41
N THR A 237 -5.05 12.80 -8.58
CA THR A 237 -6.44 12.47 -8.94
C THR A 237 -7.03 11.42 -8.00
N VAL A 238 -6.29 10.34 -7.74
CA VAL A 238 -6.73 9.25 -6.86
C VAL A 238 -6.86 9.72 -5.42
N LEU A 239 -5.89 10.47 -4.89
CA LEU A 239 -5.98 11.07 -3.56
C LEU A 239 -7.21 11.98 -3.41
N SER A 240 -7.47 12.83 -4.40
CA SER A 240 -8.67 13.69 -4.42
C SER A 240 -9.97 12.86 -4.43
N LYS A 241 -10.04 11.81 -5.26
CA LYS A 241 -11.20 10.89 -5.31
C LYS A 241 -11.42 10.19 -3.96
N ILE A 242 -10.36 9.71 -3.31
CA ILE A 242 -10.43 9.00 -2.03
C ILE A 242 -10.90 9.91 -0.88
N GLN A 243 -10.47 11.19 -0.88
CA GLN A 243 -10.87 12.19 0.11
C GLN A 243 -12.37 12.53 0.10
N SER A 244 -13.04 12.31 -1.03
CA SER A 244 -14.47 12.62 -1.20
C SER A 244 -15.41 11.62 -0.50
N GLY A 245 -14.88 10.67 0.27
CA GLY A 245 -15.68 9.73 1.06
C GLY A 245 -16.39 8.68 0.22
N LYS A 246 -15.79 8.28 -0.92
CA LYS A 246 -16.34 7.24 -1.79
C LYS A 246 -16.52 5.91 -1.04
N PRO A 247 -17.47 5.06 -1.48
CA PRO A 247 -17.63 3.71 -0.96
C PRO A 247 -16.33 2.91 -1.04
N LEU A 248 -16.11 2.02 -0.07
CA LEU A 248 -14.89 1.22 0.08
C LEU A 248 -14.48 0.52 -1.22
N TRP A 249 -15.41 -0.13 -1.91
CA TRP A 249 -15.12 -0.86 -3.15
C TRP A 249 -14.58 0.05 -4.26
N ARG A 250 -15.08 1.29 -4.38
CA ARG A 250 -14.58 2.26 -5.39
C ARG A 250 -13.17 2.71 -5.07
N VAL A 251 -12.87 2.89 -3.78
CA VAL A 251 -11.52 3.24 -3.31
C VAL A 251 -10.56 2.11 -3.58
N GLN A 252 -10.93 0.87 -3.27
CA GLN A 252 -10.09 -0.30 -3.55
C GLN A 252 -9.80 -0.45 -5.05
N LEU A 253 -10.80 -0.23 -5.92
CA LEU A 253 -10.60 -0.25 -7.36
C LEU A 253 -9.68 0.88 -7.83
N SER A 254 -9.87 2.11 -7.34
CA SER A 254 -9.03 3.27 -7.71
C SER A 254 -7.57 3.09 -7.25
N LEU A 255 -7.37 2.47 -6.09
CA LEU A 255 -6.06 2.14 -5.55
C LEU A 255 -5.38 1.02 -6.32
N ARG A 256 -6.12 -0.03 -6.70
CA ARG A 256 -5.62 -1.09 -7.57
C ARG A 256 -5.22 -0.55 -8.95
N ALA A 257 -6.05 0.29 -9.53
CA ALA A 257 -5.77 1.05 -10.74
C ALA A 257 -4.45 1.84 -10.66
N LEU A 258 -4.30 2.67 -9.62
CA LEU A 258 -3.06 3.42 -9.39
C LEU A 258 -1.84 2.50 -9.22
N SER A 259 -2.05 1.32 -8.62
CA SER A 259 -0.99 0.32 -8.46
C SER A 259 -0.41 -0.11 -9.81
N TYR A 260 -1.26 -0.33 -10.81
CA TYR A 260 -0.83 -0.74 -12.14
C TYR A 260 -0.07 0.38 -12.84
N LYS A 261 -0.55 1.63 -12.75
CA LYS A 261 0.17 2.78 -13.29
C LYS A 261 1.56 2.93 -12.65
N LEU A 262 1.65 2.83 -11.32
CA LEU A 262 2.93 2.83 -10.60
C LEU A 262 3.86 1.73 -11.10
N GLN A 263 3.36 0.49 -11.17
CA GLN A 263 4.14 -0.65 -11.63
C GLN A 263 4.64 -0.46 -13.06
N ASN A 264 3.79 -0.04 -13.99
CA ASN A 264 4.17 0.10 -15.40
C ASN A 264 5.19 1.22 -15.59
N THR A 265 5.01 2.36 -14.91
CA THR A 265 6.00 3.44 -14.91
C THR A 265 7.35 2.95 -14.37
N LEU A 266 7.36 2.26 -13.23
CA LEU A 266 8.59 1.74 -12.61
C LEU A 266 9.28 0.67 -13.49
N SER A 267 8.50 -0.25 -14.07
CA SER A 267 9.00 -1.26 -15.01
C SER A 267 9.65 -0.61 -16.22
N ARG A 268 9.01 0.42 -16.80
CA ARG A 268 9.58 1.17 -17.93
C ARG A 268 10.90 1.84 -17.56
N LEU A 269 10.98 2.47 -16.38
CA LEU A 269 12.21 3.10 -15.91
C LEU A 269 13.34 2.08 -15.71
N MET A 270 13.02 0.83 -15.35
CA MET A 270 13.98 -0.27 -15.25
C MET A 270 14.24 -1.00 -16.57
N ASN A 271 13.57 -0.63 -17.66
CA ASN A 271 13.57 -1.37 -18.94
C ASN A 271 13.16 -2.84 -18.79
N ILE A 272 12.19 -3.12 -17.91
CA ILE A 272 11.57 -4.44 -17.78
C ILE A 272 10.50 -4.59 -18.86
N GLU A 273 10.53 -5.70 -19.60
CA GLU A 273 9.41 -6.04 -20.49
C GLU A 273 8.15 -6.27 -19.65
N PRO A 274 7.05 -5.52 -19.88
CA PRO A 274 5.82 -5.73 -19.16
C PRO A 274 5.31 -7.15 -19.44
N ASP A 275 4.91 -7.88 -18.40
CA ASP A 275 4.29 -9.17 -18.62
C ASP A 275 2.88 -8.99 -19.22
N GLU A 276 2.33 -10.06 -19.78
CA GLU A 276 0.99 -10.04 -20.41
C GLU A 276 -0.11 -9.60 -19.42
N TYR A 277 0.06 -9.91 -18.13
CA TYR A 277 -0.87 -9.56 -17.07
C TYR A 277 -0.83 -8.07 -16.72
N ASP A 278 0.34 -7.44 -16.80
CA ASP A 278 0.55 -6.01 -16.58
C ASP A 278 -0.10 -5.17 -17.69
N VAL A 279 0.00 -5.64 -18.94
CA VAL A 279 -0.68 -5.04 -20.10
C VAL A 279 -2.20 -5.17 -19.98
N MET A 280 -2.70 -6.36 -19.62
CA MET A 280 -4.14 -6.57 -19.42
C MET A 280 -4.69 -5.73 -18.26
N SER A 281 -3.90 -5.57 -17.20
CA SER A 281 -4.28 -4.78 -16.03
C SER A 281 -4.37 -3.27 -16.33
N GLU A 282 -3.53 -2.75 -17.23
CA GLU A 282 -3.59 -1.36 -17.70
C GLU A 282 -4.78 -1.10 -18.62
N GLN A 283 -5.14 -2.04 -19.50
CA GLN A 283 -6.34 -1.93 -20.33
C GLN A 283 -7.64 -1.91 -19.50
N GLU A 284 -7.69 -2.70 -18.43
CA GLU A 284 -8.80 -2.65 -17.47
C GLU A 284 -8.81 -1.34 -16.66
N TYR A 285 -7.65 -0.70 -16.45
CA TYR A 285 -7.55 0.61 -15.81
C TYR A 285 -8.12 1.74 -16.68
N GLU A 286 -7.78 1.80 -17.97
CA GLU A 286 -8.31 2.82 -18.89
C GLU A 286 -9.83 2.74 -19.05
N ARG A 287 -10.40 1.54 -18.98
CA ARG A 287 -11.85 1.32 -19.04
C ARG A 287 -12.60 1.83 -17.79
N PHE A 288 -11.89 2.05 -16.68
CA PHE A 288 -12.51 2.36 -15.39
C PHE A 288 -12.48 3.85 -15.02
N ILE A 289 -11.59 4.64 -15.64
CA ILE A 289 -11.51 6.10 -15.45
C ILE A 289 -12.61 6.80 -16.25
#